data_AF-A0A6B3BNT2-F1
#
_entry.id   AF-A0A6B3BNT2-F1
#
_cell.length_a   1.000
_cell.length_b   1.000
_cell.length_c   1.000
_cell.angle_alpha   90.00
_cell.angle_beta   90.00
_cell.angle_gamma   90.00
#
_symmetry.space_group_name_H-M   'P 1'
#
loop_
_entity.id
_entity.type
_entity.pdbx_description
1 polymer ?
#
loop_
_entity_poly.entity_id
_entity_poly.type
_entity_poly.pdbx_seq_one_letter_code
_entity_poly.pdbx_strand_id
1 'polypeptide(L)' 'MSAPTTDVIGEYTQLWQDSPHAPRWVLWDTAGDVLVFDRDVNCPLYIDDEAIRGEVLRRMRAAGVPESAEYPGRPCSR' A
#
# COMPACT_ATOMS: atom_id res chain seq x y z
N MET A 1 11.99 13.50 16.04
CA MET A 1 11.14 12.55 15.28
C MET A 1 11.37 11.19 15.88
N SER A 2 10.41 10.66 16.65
CA SER A 2 10.51 9.31 17.19
C SER A 2 10.34 8.33 16.04
N ALA A 3 11.19 7.30 15.97
CA ALA A 3 11.02 6.24 14.98
C ALA A 3 9.65 5.57 15.17
N PRO A 4 8.97 5.18 14.09
CA PRO A 4 7.71 4.45 14.20
C PRO A 4 7.94 3.19 15.05
N THR A 5 7.10 3.00 16.08
CA THR A 5 7.26 1.85 16.98
C THR A 5 6.94 0.58 16.22
N THR A 6 7.80 -0.43 16.34
CA THR A 6 7.71 -1.72 15.61
C THR A 6 6.33 -2.37 15.70
N ASP A 7 5.63 -2.19 16.82
CA ASP A 7 4.31 -2.74 17.08
C ASP A 7 3.26 -2.20 16.08
N VAL A 8 3.23 -0.88 15.88
CA VAL A 8 2.33 -0.21 14.92
C VAL A 8 2.66 -0.61 13.48
N ILE A 9 3.95 -0.72 13.13
CA ILE A 9 4.36 -1.22 11.80
C ILE A 9 3.95 -2.69 11.60
N GLY A 10 3.94 -3.48 12.67
CA GLY A 10 3.50 -4.88 12.66
C GLY A 10 2.07 -5.06 12.16
N GLU A 11 1.18 -4.11 12.46
CA GLU A 11 -0.22 -4.10 12.01
C GLU A 11 -0.37 -3.98 10.48
N TYR A 12 0.68 -3.55 9.78
CA TYR A 12 0.70 -3.39 8.32
C TYR A 12 1.34 -4.57 7.58
N THR A 13 1.77 -5.62 8.28
CA THR A 13 2.59 -6.70 7.71
C THR A 13 1.96 -7.35 6.47
N GLN A 14 0.64 -7.49 6.43
CA GLN A 14 -0.11 -8.04 5.29
C GLN A 14 0.10 -7.28 3.96
N LEU A 15 0.54 -6.02 3.99
CA LEU A 15 0.70 -5.20 2.79
C LEU A 15 1.87 -5.64 1.90
N TRP A 16 2.83 -6.38 2.46
CA TRP A 16 4.04 -6.84 1.78
C TRP A 16 4.32 -8.33 2.00
N GLN A 17 3.30 -9.10 2.38
CA GLN A 17 3.39 -10.57 2.38
C GLN A 17 3.23 -11.11 0.96
N ASP A 18 4.02 -12.12 0.62
CA ASP A 18 3.85 -12.88 -0.62
C ASP A 18 2.47 -13.56 -0.66
N SER A 19 1.81 -13.48 -1.82
CA SER A 19 0.56 -14.17 -2.10
C SER A 19 0.73 -15.04 -3.35
N PRO A 20 0.27 -16.29 -3.35
CA PRO A 20 0.27 -17.13 -4.55
C PRO A 20 -0.75 -16.66 -5.61
N HIS A 21 -1.62 -15.72 -5.27
CA HIS A 21 -2.60 -15.12 -6.16
C HIS A 21 -2.15 -13.75 -6.66
N ALA A 22 -2.93 -13.13 -7.55
CA ALA A 22 -2.66 -11.78 -8.00
C ALA A 22 -2.51 -10.82 -6.81
N PRO A 23 -1.52 -9.91 -6.80
CA PRO A 23 -1.16 -9.12 -5.63
C PRO A 23 -2.31 -8.22 -5.17
N ARG A 24 -2.89 -8.46 -3.99
CA ARG A 24 -4.03 -7.67 -3.48
C ARG A 24 -3.70 -6.17 -3.39
N TRP A 25 -2.52 -5.86 -2.87
CA TRP A 25 -2.05 -4.51 -2.62
C TRP A 25 -1.26 -3.97 -3.81
N VAL A 26 -1.48 -2.70 -4.13
CA VAL A 26 -0.75 -1.97 -5.18
C VAL A 26 -0.39 -0.60 -4.63
N LEU A 27 0.80 -0.12 -4.95
CA LEU A 27 1.17 1.28 -4.77
C LEU A 27 0.58 2.08 -5.94
N TRP A 28 -0.35 2.97 -5.65
CA TRP A 28 -0.98 3.81 -6.66
C TRP A 28 -0.35 5.19 -6.63
N ASP A 29 0.46 5.48 -7.65
CA ASP A 29 0.99 6.81 -7.91
C ASP A 29 -0.13 7.70 -8.45
N THR A 30 -0.67 8.53 -7.56
CA THR A 30 -1.58 9.61 -7.94
C THR A 30 -0.75 10.86 -8.14
N ALA A 31 -1.16 11.76 -9.04
CA ALA A 31 -0.40 12.97 -9.38
C ALA A 31 -0.14 13.89 -8.15
N GLY A 32 0.87 13.56 -7.35
CA GLY A 32 1.25 14.26 -6.11
C GLY A 32 1.39 13.37 -4.86
N ASP A 33 0.91 12.13 -4.84
CA ASP A 33 1.06 11.22 -3.68
C ASP A 33 0.97 9.74 -4.05
N VAL A 34 1.61 8.88 -3.25
CA VAL A 34 1.56 7.42 -3.42
C VAL A 34 0.66 6.82 -2.36
N LEU A 35 -0.45 6.23 -2.80
CA LEU A 35 -1.44 5.59 -1.95
C LEU A 35 -1.23 4.08 -1.92
N VAL A 36 -1.53 3.45 -0.78
CA VAL A 36 -1.70 2.00 -0.70
C VAL A 36 -3.12 1.67 -1.18
N PHE A 37 -3.26 0.85 -2.21
CA PHE A 37 -4.57 0.50 -2.77
C PHE A 37 -4.90 -0.98 -2.57
N ASP A 38 -6.09 -1.25 -2.06
CA ASP A 38 -6.64 -2.60 -1.91
C ASP A 38 -7.52 -2.95 -3.11
N ARG A 39 -7.05 -3.86 -3.97
CA ARG A 39 -7.82 -4.31 -5.14
C ARG A 39 -9.00 -5.22 -4.79
N ASP A 40 -8.98 -5.86 -3.61
CA ASP A 40 -10.07 -6.74 -3.20
C ASP A 40 -11.31 -5.93 -2.83
N VAL A 41 -11.14 -4.84 -2.08
CA VAL A 41 -12.26 -3.94 -1.71
C VAL A 41 -12.38 -2.71 -2.63
N ASN A 42 -11.46 -2.55 -3.58
CA ASN A 42 -11.44 -1.47 -4.56
C ASN A 42 -11.29 -0.06 -3.95
N CYS A 43 -10.51 0.07 -2.88
CA CYS A 43 -10.38 1.32 -2.11
C CYS A 43 -8.92 1.61 -1.71
N PRO A 44 -8.53 2.89 -1.61
CA PRO A 44 -7.30 3.29 -0.93
C PRO A 44 -7.35 2.96 0.58
N LEU A 45 -6.22 2.50 1.11
CA LEU A 45 -5.94 2.42 2.53
C LEU A 45 -5.26 3.73 2.96
N TYR A 46 -5.91 4.49 3.82
CA TYR A 46 -5.35 5.72 4.38
C TYR A 46 -4.51 5.42 5.63
N ILE A 47 -3.31 6.02 5.68
CA ILE A 47 -2.38 5.95 6.80
C ILE A 47 -2.06 7.40 7.19
N ASP A 48 -2.66 7.86 8.28
CA ASP A 48 -2.63 9.28 8.67
C ASP A 48 -1.24 9.74 9.14
N ASP A 49 -0.48 8.85 9.79
CA ASP A 49 0.86 9.16 10.27
C ASP A 49 1.88 9.07 9.13
N GLU A 50 2.56 10.18 8.84
CA GLU A 50 3.51 10.29 7.74
C GLU A 50 4.74 9.39 7.92
N ALA A 51 5.23 9.22 9.15
CA ALA A 51 6.38 8.36 9.42
C ALA A 51 6.02 6.87 9.25
N ILE A 52 4.82 6.49 9.69
CA ILE A 52 4.27 5.16 9.46
C ILE A 52 4.06 4.92 7.97
N ARG A 53 3.42 5.87 7.26
CA ARG A 53 3.18 5.79 5.81
C ARG A 53 4.49 5.61 5.06
N GLY A 54 5.51 6.41 5.38
CA GLY A 54 6.83 6.31 4.76
C GLY A 54 7.48 4.93 4.94
N GLU A 55 7.42 4.37 6.15
CA GLU A 55 7.98 3.04 6.42
C GLU A 55 7.19 1.91 5.73
N VAL A 56 5.86 2.00 5.70
CA VAL A 56 4.99 1.06 4.98
C VAL A 56 5.32 1.06 3.49
N LEU A 57 5.38 2.24 2.86
CA LEU A 57 5.72 2.38 1.44
C LEU A 57 7.12 1.82 1.15
N ARG A 58 8.09 2.08 2.03
CA ARG A 58 9.45 1.52 1.90
C ARG A 58 9.45 -0.01 1.91
N ARG A 59 8.70 -0.64 2.84
CA ARG A 59 8.61 -2.11 2.95
C ARG A 59 7.88 -2.74 1.77
N MET A 60 6.78 -2.14 1.32
CA MET A 60 6.05 -2.60 0.14
C MET A 60 6.94 -2.60 -1.11
N ARG A 61 7.70 -1.50 -1.34
CA ARG A 61 8.67 -1.44 -2.45
C ARG A 61 9.78 -2.48 -2.30
N ALA A 62 10.32 -2.67 -1.09
CA ALA A 62 11.36 -3.66 -0.84
C ALA A 62 10.87 -5.11 -1.10
N ALA A 63 9.58 -5.38 -0.89
CA ALA A 63 8.94 -6.66 -1.20
C ALA A 63 8.51 -6.78 -2.68
N GLY A 64 8.70 -5.75 -3.50
CA GLY A 64 8.32 -5.78 -4.91
C GLY A 64 6.82 -5.70 -5.17
N VAL A 65 6.05 -5.10 -4.24
CA VAL A 65 4.63 -4.81 -4.47
C VAL A 65 4.50 -3.93 -5.74
N PRO A 66 3.58 -4.25 -6.68
CA PRO A 66 3.44 -3.48 -7.91
C PRO A 66 3.15 -2.00 -7.63
N GLU A 67 3.73 -1.12 -8.45
CA GLU A 67 3.51 0.33 -8.42
C GLU A 67 2.98 0.76 -9.81
N SER A 68 1.92 1.57 -9.84
CA SER A 68 1.24 1.98 -11.08
C SER A 68 0.68 3.39 -10.94
N ALA A 69 0.75 4.16 -12.03
CA ALA A 69 0.05 5.45 -12.16
C ALA A 69 -1.40 5.29 -12.68
N GLU A 70 -1.71 4.15 -13.31
CA GLU A 70 -3.07 3.83 -13.74
C GLU A 70 -3.91 3.36 -12.55
N TYR A 71 -5.22 3.65 -12.58
CA TYR A 71 -6.15 3.23 -11.53
C TYR A 71 -6.07 1.69 -11.36
N PRO A 72 -5.60 1.17 -10.21
CA PRO A 72 -5.31 -0.26 -10.03
C PRO A 72 -6.56 -1.08 -9.67
N GLY A 73 -7.66 -0.38 -9.42
CA GLY A 73 -8.94 -0.96 -9.08
C GLY A 73 -9.65 -1.62 -10.24
N ARG A 74 -10.77 -2.24 -9.93
CA ARG A 74 -11.72 -2.70 -10.93
C ARG A 74 -12.52 -1.48 -11.42
N PRO A 75 -12.72 -1.31 -12.74
CA PRO A 75 -13.57 -0.24 -13.25
C PRO A 75 -14.96 -0.34 -12.62
N CYS A 76 -15.49 0.80 -12.16
CA CYS A 76 -16.84 0.91 -11.65
C CYS A 76 -17.82 0.64 -12.80
N SER A 77 -18.25 -0.63 -12.94
CA SER A 77 -19.06 -1.18 -14.04
C SER A 77 -18.48 -1.05 -15.46
N ARG A 78 -18.88 -1.97 -16.34
CA ARG A 78 -18.90 -1.74 -17.79
C ARG A 78 -20.22 -1.09 -18.16
#